data_AF-A0A7X7VRD9-F1
#
_entry.id   AF-A0A7X7VRD9-F1
#
_cell.length_a   1.000
_cell.length_b   1.000
_cell.length_c   1.000
_cell.angle_alpha   90.00
_cell.angle_beta   90.00
_cell.angle_gamma   90.00
#
_symmetry.space_group_name_H-M   'P 1'
#
loop_
_entity.id
_entity.type
_entity.pdbx_description
1 polymer ?
#
loop_
_entity_poly.entity_id
_entity_poly.type
_entity_poly.pdbx_seq_one_letter_code
_entity_poly.pdbx_strand_id
1 'polypeptide(L)'
;MMMLGRRVKLATAISFVVMLLVNYGANAFRLNGMTTADVSGIYQTPLTPAGYTFAIWGLIYTLLLLHVLFACGLFKAEQPSLTADDADRIERAFVISSLANCAWILAWQYLLIPLSLVLIVVIFAC
;
A
#
# COMPACT_ATOMS: atom_id res chain seq x y z
N MET A 1 20.07 19.40 -8.19
CA MET A 1 20.29 17.96 -8.44
C MET A 1 19.67 17.19 -7.30
N MET A 2 18.36 16.92 -7.38
CA MET A 2 17.63 16.17 -6.36
C MET A 2 18.09 14.71 -6.42
N MET A 3 19.01 14.35 -5.54
CA MET A 3 19.47 12.97 -5.42
C MET A 3 18.97 12.41 -4.11
N LEU A 4 17.73 11.92 -4.14
CA LEU A 4 17.29 10.98 -3.11
C LEU A 4 18.32 9.85 -3.02
N GLY A 5 18.73 9.50 -1.80
CA GLY A 5 19.73 8.48 -1.59
C GLY A 5 19.33 7.17 -2.30
N ARG A 6 20.28 6.54 -3.00
CA ARG A 6 20.04 5.27 -3.73
C ARG A 6 19.38 4.20 -2.85
N ARG A 7 19.70 4.20 -1.55
CA ARG A 7 19.12 3.30 -0.55
C ARG A 7 17.61 3.50 -0.36
N VAL A 8 17.18 4.76 -0.31
CA VAL A 8 15.76 5.12 -0.08
C VAL A 8 14.93 4.74 -1.29
N LYS A 9 15.39 5.08 -2.50
CA LYS A 9 14.73 4.67 -3.75
C LYS A 9 14.55 3.15 -3.84
N LEU A 10 15.60 2.40 -3.47
CA LEU A 10 15.55 0.95 -3.47
C LEU A 10 14.57 0.42 -2.41
N ALA A 11 14.56 1.02 -1.21
CA ALA A 11 13.62 0.66 -0.16
C ALA A 11 12.16 0.88 -0.60
N THR A 12 11.84 2.05 -1.18
CA THR A 12 10.52 2.35 -1.75
C THR A 12 10.09 1.32 -2.80
N ALA A 13 10.97 1.04 -3.77
CA ALA A 13 10.65 0.11 -4.84
C ALA A 13 10.41 -1.32 -4.30
N ILE A 14 11.27 -1.79 -3.40
CA ILE A 14 11.14 -3.11 -2.79
C ILE A 14 9.87 -3.18 -1.93
N SER A 15 9.61 -2.18 -1.09
CA SER A 15 8.43 -2.18 -0.21
C SER A 15 7.14 -2.20 -1.02
N PHE A 16 7.07 -1.45 -2.11
CA PHE A 16 5.93 -1.46 -3.02
C PHE A 16 5.73 -2.84 -3.68
N VAL A 17 6.79 -3.43 -4.21
CA VAL A 17 6.71 -4.75 -4.87
C VAL A 17 6.26 -5.82 -3.87
N VAL A 18 6.85 -5.83 -2.67
CA VAL A 18 6.44 -6.77 -1.61
C VAL A 18 4.97 -6.56 -1.24
N MET A 19 4.54 -5.31 -1.01
CA MET A 19 3.15 -4.99 -0.71
C MET A 19 2.20 -5.47 -1.80
N LEU A 20 2.51 -5.21 -3.07
CA LEU A 20 1.69 -5.63 -4.19
C LEU A 20 1.57 -7.15 -4.25
N LEU A 21 2.68 -7.87 -4.07
CA LEU A 21 2.70 -9.35 -4.09
C LEU A 21 1.90 -9.94 -2.93
N VAL A 22 1.98 -9.38 -1.73
CA VAL A 22 1.23 -9.86 -0.56
C VAL A 22 -0.27 -9.63 -0.76
N ASN A 23 -0.68 -8.45 -1.24
CA ASN A 23 -2.10 -8.16 -1.51
C ASN A 23 -2.68 -8.99 -2.65
N TYR A 24 -1.90 -9.17 -3.72
CA TYR A 24 -2.26 -10.07 -4.80
C TYR A 24 -2.40 -11.49 -4.28
N GLY A 25 -1.42 -11.98 -3.53
CA GLY A 25 -1.43 -13.31 -2.94
C GLY A 25 -2.61 -13.55 -2.00
N ALA A 26 -3.02 -12.54 -1.24
CA ALA A 26 -4.20 -12.60 -0.38
C ALA A 26 -5.49 -12.95 -1.13
N ASN A 27 -5.62 -12.48 -2.39
CA ASN A 27 -6.80 -12.76 -3.22
C ASN A 27 -6.60 -13.96 -4.15
N ALA A 28 -5.41 -14.11 -4.75
CA ALA A 28 -5.10 -15.17 -5.69
C ALA A 28 -5.00 -16.54 -5.02
N PHE A 29 -4.33 -16.62 -3.86
CA PHE A 29 -4.17 -17.86 -3.10
C PHE A 29 -5.25 -18.07 -2.05
N ARG A 30 -6.18 -17.10 -1.90
CA ARG A 30 -7.24 -17.13 -0.88
C ARG A 30 -6.65 -17.47 0.50
N LEU A 31 -5.78 -16.60 1.00
CA LEU A 31 -5.16 -16.82 2.31
C LEU A 31 -6.28 -17.01 3.36
N ASN A 32 -6.19 -18.06 4.17
CA ASN A 32 -7.27 -18.49 5.08
C ASN A 32 -8.59 -18.93 4.39
N GLY A 33 -8.53 -19.38 3.13
CA GLY A 33 -9.66 -19.89 2.36
C GLY A 33 -10.62 -18.83 1.81
N MET A 34 -10.35 -17.55 2.08
CA MET A 34 -11.23 -16.44 1.78
C MET A 34 -10.54 -15.39 0.90
N THR A 35 -11.31 -14.68 0.09
CA THR A 35 -10.83 -13.44 -0.55
C THR A 35 -11.05 -12.25 0.37
N THR A 36 -10.42 -11.12 0.07
CA THR A 36 -10.62 -9.88 0.85
C THR A 36 -12.09 -9.44 0.85
N ALA A 37 -12.80 -9.65 -0.27
CA ALA A 37 -14.22 -9.37 -0.40
C ALA A 37 -15.07 -10.34 0.44
N ASP A 38 -14.70 -11.62 0.51
CA ASP A 38 -15.41 -12.61 1.33
C ASP A 38 -15.35 -12.24 2.82
N VAL A 39 -14.16 -11.86 3.32
CA VAL A 39 -14.01 -11.40 4.72
C VAL A 39 -14.89 -10.19 5.00
N SER A 40 -14.95 -9.23 4.07
CA SER A 40 -15.85 -8.08 4.17
C SER A 40 -17.33 -8.48 4.16
N GLY A 41 -17.67 -9.58 3.47
CA GLY A 41 -19.03 -10.13 3.41
C GLY A 41 -19.47 -10.80 4.70
N ILE A 42 -18.55 -11.22 5.57
CA ILE A 42 -18.87 -11.78 6.90
C ILE A 42 -19.40 -10.69 7.83
N TYR A 43 -18.75 -9.51 7.80
CA TYR A 43 -19.08 -8.39 8.68
C TYR A 43 -19.85 -7.31 7.91
N GLN A 44 -21.08 -7.63 7.49
CA GLN A 44 -21.91 -6.66 6.77
C GLN A 44 -22.38 -5.53 7.68
N THR A 45 -22.28 -4.31 7.15
CA THR A 45 -22.77 -3.06 7.73
C THR A 45 -23.44 -2.25 6.61
N PRO A 46 -24.22 -1.20 6.92
CA PRO A 46 -24.76 -0.31 5.89
C PRO A 46 -23.69 0.37 5.00
N LEU A 47 -22.42 0.34 5.44
CA LEU A 47 -21.28 0.88 4.71
C LEU A 47 -20.50 -0.18 3.94
N THR A 48 -20.86 -1.46 4.07
CA THR A 48 -20.16 -2.54 3.39
C THR A 48 -20.36 -2.40 1.89
N PRO A 49 -19.28 -2.23 1.11
CA PRO A 49 -19.40 -1.97 -0.31
C PRO A 49 -19.77 -3.25 -1.06
N ALA A 50 -20.32 -3.08 -2.27
CA ALA A 50 -20.56 -4.18 -3.18
C ALA A 50 -19.22 -4.82 -3.62
N GLY A 51 -19.25 -6.11 -3.98
CA GLY A 51 -18.04 -6.86 -4.34
C GLY A 51 -17.22 -6.25 -5.48
N TYR A 52 -17.86 -5.60 -6.45
CA TYR A 52 -17.15 -4.93 -7.56
C TYR A 52 -16.38 -3.68 -7.10
N THR A 53 -16.73 -3.07 -5.96
CA THR A 53 -16.04 -1.89 -5.43
C THR A 53 -14.59 -2.22 -5.08
N PHE A 54 -14.27 -3.47 -4.76
CA PHE A 54 -12.88 -3.93 -4.55
C PHE A 54 -12.01 -3.84 -5.82
N ALA A 55 -12.58 -3.62 -7.01
CA ALA A 55 -11.79 -3.33 -8.21
C ALA A 55 -10.99 -2.02 -8.10
N ILE A 56 -11.37 -1.10 -7.19
CA ILE A 56 -10.66 0.17 -6.96
C ILE A 56 -9.18 -0.04 -6.58
N TRP A 57 -8.85 -1.17 -5.96
CA TRP A 57 -7.48 -1.50 -5.58
C TRP A 57 -6.53 -1.53 -6.79
N GLY A 58 -7.01 -1.95 -7.96
CA GLY A 58 -6.20 -1.90 -9.20
C GLY A 58 -5.79 -0.47 -9.58
N LEU A 59 -6.70 0.50 -9.44
CA LEU A 59 -6.41 1.91 -9.67
C LEU A 59 -5.42 2.45 -8.63
N ILE A 60 -5.64 2.14 -7.35
CA ILE A 60 -4.74 2.56 -6.26
C ILE A 60 -3.33 2.03 -6.50
N TYR A 61 -3.16 0.74 -6.78
CA TYR A 61 -1.84 0.15 -7.04
C TYR A 61 -1.18 0.74 -8.29
N THR A 62 -1.95 1.12 -9.30
CA THR A 62 -1.42 1.80 -10.49
C THR A 62 -0.88 3.18 -10.14
N LEU A 63 -1.62 3.97 -9.35
CA LEU A 63 -1.17 5.28 -8.90
C LEU A 63 0.08 5.18 -8.00
N LEU A 64 0.14 4.20 -7.11
CA LEU A 64 1.31 3.94 -6.28
C LEU A 64 2.52 3.51 -7.12
N LEU A 65 2.33 2.69 -8.16
CA LEU A 65 3.40 2.37 -9.11
C LEU A 65 3.94 3.64 -9.78
N LEU A 66 3.06 4.52 -10.27
CA LEU A 66 3.49 5.78 -10.89
C LEU A 66 4.30 6.65 -9.92
N HIS A 67 3.90 6.70 -8.64
CA HIS A 67 4.66 7.37 -7.59
C HIS A 67 6.06 6.76 -7.42
N VAL A 68 6.19 5.43 -7.34
CA VAL A 68 7.50 4.76 -7.24
C VAL A 68 8.37 5.04 -8.47
N LEU A 69 7.81 5.02 -9.67
CA LEU A 69 8.53 5.35 -10.91
C LEU A 69 8.99 6.81 -10.91
N PHE A 70 8.18 7.73 -10.38
CA PHE A 70 8.55 9.12 -10.17
C PHE A 70 9.70 9.27 -9.17
N ALA A 71 9.62 8.64 -8.00
CA ALA A 71 10.68 8.63 -6.98
C ALA A 71 12.01 8.07 -7.53
N CYS A 72 11.94 7.08 -8.42
CA CYS A 72 13.11 6.53 -9.11
C CYS A 72 13.73 7.50 -10.13
N GLY A 73 13.00 8.53 -10.57
CA GLY A 73 13.45 9.52 -11.54
C GLY A 73 13.15 9.15 -13.00
N LEU A 74 12.15 8.29 -13.23
CA LEU A 74 11.79 7.84 -14.58
C LEU A 74 11.07 8.94 -15.40
N PHE A 75 10.42 9.87 -14.71
CA PHE A 75 9.76 11.02 -15.35
C PHE A 75 10.67 12.26 -15.28
N LYS A 76 11.02 12.81 -16.45
CA LYS A 76 11.67 14.12 -16.58
C LYS A 76 10.62 15.23 -16.45
N ALA A 77 9.99 15.33 -15.29
CA ALA A 77 9.12 16.46 -14.97
C ALA A 77 9.96 17.59 -14.36
N GLU A 78 9.55 18.85 -14.58
CA GLU A 78 10.02 19.97 -13.75
C GLU A 78 9.76 19.60 -12.28
N GLN A 79 10.84 19.49 -11.51
CA GLN A 79 10.73 18.97 -10.16
C GLN A 79 9.99 20.00 -9.30
N PRO A 80 8.96 19.57 -8.53
CA PRO A 80 8.34 20.45 -7.55
C PRO A 80 9.41 20.98 -6.60
N SER A 81 9.19 22.16 -6.02
CA SER A 81 10.10 22.86 -5.12
C SER A 81 10.26 22.19 -3.74
N LEU A 82 10.26 20.85 -3.69
CA LEU A 82 10.47 20.05 -2.50
C LEU A 82 11.95 19.99 -2.17
N THR A 83 12.28 20.08 -0.88
CA THR A 83 13.65 19.86 -0.42
C THR A 83 14.00 18.37 -0.46
N ALA A 84 15.31 18.06 -0.47
CA ALA A 84 15.75 16.66 -0.41
C ALA A 84 15.27 15.95 0.87
N ASP A 85 15.16 16.69 1.97
CA ASP A 85 14.70 16.18 3.27
C ASP A 85 13.19 15.88 3.25
N ASP A 86 12.39 16.73 2.60
CA ASP A 86 10.94 16.49 2.44
C ASP A 86 10.68 15.23 1.61
N ALA A 87 11.41 15.07 0.50
CA ALA A 87 11.28 13.90 -0.35
C ALA A 87 11.68 12.62 0.41
N ASP A 88 12.78 12.65 1.16
CA ASP A 88 13.23 11.53 1.98
C ASP A 88 12.23 11.17 3.10
N ARG A 89 11.55 12.17 3.68
CA ARG A 89 10.47 11.95 4.65
C ARG A 89 9.25 11.27 4.00
N ILE A 90 8.84 11.71 2.82
CA ILE A 90 7.72 11.12 2.06
C ILE A 90 8.02 9.64 1.74
N GLU A 91 9.21 9.35 1.24
CA GLU A 91 9.57 7.98 0.88
C GLU A 91 9.67 7.06 2.09
N ARG A 92 10.19 7.54 3.23
CA ARG A 92 10.15 6.76 4.48
C ARG A 92 8.73 6.46 4.93
N ALA A 93 7.84 7.45 4.88
CA ALA A 93 6.44 7.27 5.22
C ALA A 93 5.77 6.23 4.30
N PHE A 94 6.05 6.30 3.00
CA PHE A 94 5.60 5.32 2.01
C PHE A 94 6.09 3.89 2.31
N VAL A 95 7.35 3.72 2.69
CA VAL A 95 7.89 2.40 3.08
C VAL A 95 7.16 1.86 4.30
N ILE A 96 6.95 2.69 5.33
CA ILE A 96 6.26 2.29 6.56
C ILE A 96 4.81 1.92 6.25
N SER A 97 4.10 2.73 5.46
CA SER A 97 2.70 2.45 5.08
C SER A 97 2.59 1.18 4.24
N SER A 98 3.55 0.90 3.36
CA SER A 98 3.61 -0.34 2.58
C SER A 98 3.77 -1.58 3.46
N LEU A 99 4.66 -1.53 4.46
CA LEU A 99 4.86 -2.63 5.40
C LEU A 99 3.65 -2.82 6.33
N ALA A 100 3.06 -1.72 6.80
CA ALA A 100 1.82 -1.76 7.58
C ALA A 100 0.67 -2.35 6.75
N ASN A 101 0.61 -2.07 5.45
CA ASN A 101 -0.36 -2.66 4.53
C ASN A 101 -0.17 -4.18 4.36
N CYS A 102 1.07 -4.66 4.25
CA CYS A 102 1.36 -6.10 4.28
C CYS A 102 0.86 -6.76 5.57
N ALA A 103 1.16 -6.17 6.73
CA ALA A 103 0.70 -6.70 8.01
C ALA A 103 -0.83 -6.65 8.11
N TRP A 104 -1.44 -5.57 7.60
CA TRP A 104 -2.88 -5.36 7.62
C TRP A 104 -3.61 -6.45 6.84
N ILE A 105 -3.20 -6.72 5.59
CA ILE A 105 -3.92 -7.70 4.78
C ILE A 105 -3.79 -9.11 5.36
N LEU A 106 -2.67 -9.45 6.00
CA LEU A 106 -2.54 -10.70 6.74
C LEU A 106 -3.50 -10.74 7.95
N ALA A 107 -3.51 -9.70 8.78
CA ALA A 107 -4.42 -9.60 9.92
C ALA A 107 -5.89 -9.68 9.48
N TRP A 108 -6.23 -9.03 8.36
CA TRP A 108 -7.56 -9.07 7.75
C TRP A 108 -7.96 -10.48 7.33
N GLN A 109 -7.09 -11.20 6.61
CA GLN A 109 -7.37 -12.56 6.15
C GLN A 109 -7.55 -13.56 7.31
N TYR A 110 -6.83 -13.39 8.41
CA TYR A 110 -6.98 -14.21 9.62
C TYR A 110 -8.05 -13.72 10.60
N LEU A 111 -8.94 -12.81 10.17
CA LEU A 111 -10.06 -12.28 10.97
C LEU A 111 -9.61 -11.60 12.29
N LEU A 112 -8.37 -11.12 12.36
CA LEU A 112 -7.85 -10.35 13.49
C LEU A 112 -8.30 -8.89 13.39
N ILE A 113 -9.63 -8.67 13.42
CA ILE A 113 -10.26 -7.37 13.11
C ILE A 113 -9.73 -6.21 13.97
N PRO A 114 -9.55 -6.33 15.31
CA PRO A 114 -9.01 -5.22 16.11
C PRO A 114 -7.59 -4.83 15.72
N LEU A 115 -6.74 -5.82 15.41
CA LEU A 115 -5.38 -5.57 14.93
C LEU A 115 -5.38 -4.92 13.55
N SER A 116 -6.25 -5.40 12.66
CA SER A 116 -6.46 -4.79 11.35
C SER A 116 -6.86 -3.31 11.47
N LEU A 117 -7.73 -2.96 12.42
CA LEU A 117 -8.13 -1.57 12.65
C LEU A 117 -6.93 -0.69 13.05
N VAL A 118 -6.09 -1.17 13.97
CA VAL A 118 -4.86 -0.44 14.37
C VAL A 118 -3.94 -0.25 13.17
N LEU A 119 -3.76 -1.28 12.33
CA LEU A 119 -2.89 -1.20 11.16
C LEU A 119 -3.43 -0.24 10.09
N ILE A 120 -4.75 -0.17 9.91
CA ILE A 120 -5.38 0.86 9.06
C ILE A 120 -5.04 2.26 9.55
N VAL A 121 -5.11 2.51 10.86
CA VAL A 121 -4.76 3.83 11.42
C VAL A 121 -3.29 4.16 11.15
N VAL A 122 -2.39 3.19 11.28
CA VAL A 122 -0.96 3.37 10.94
C VAL A 122 -0.77 3.72 9.47
N ILE A 123 -1.47 3.03 8.56
CA ILE A 123 -1.41 3.31 7.11
C ILE A 123 -1.89 4.73 6.81
N PHE A 124 -2.94 5.22 7.48
CA PHE A 124 -3.47 6.57 7.26
C PHE A 124 -2.65 7.68 7.92
N ALA A 125 -1.92 7.38 8.99
CA ALA A 125 -1.14 8.37 9.72
C ALA A 125 0.26 8.63 9.12
N CYS A 126 0.74 7.72 8.28
CA CYS A 126 2.03 7.82 7.58
C CYS A 126 1.84 8.52 6.23
#